data_AF-A0A2T3FX07-F1
#
_entry.id   AF-A0A2T3FX07-F1
#
_cell.length_a   1.000
_cell.length_b   1.000
_cell.length_c   1.000
_cell.angle_alpha   90.00
_cell.angle_beta   90.00
_cell.angle_gamma   90.00
#
_symmetry.space_group_name_H-M   'P 1'
#
loop_
_entity.id
_entity.type
_entity.pdbx_description
1 polymer ?
#
loop_
_entity_poly.entity_id
_entity_poly.type
_entity_poly.pdbx_seq_one_letter_code
_entity_poly.pdbx_strand_id
1 'polypeptide(L)'
;MKILIISGSPRPRKNTKIALDEMVKIFDQEDIESEIEYVGNKDIRGCIACMSCKARLGHCIFDDCVNAIDDQKFEEADGLVVGTPDYYVSANATLVVFLYNTSFDKNDEGWNFMAIFGKKLSLDSFFV
;
A
#
# COMPACT_ATOMS: atom_id res chain seq x y z
N MET A 1 17.26 5.93 0.77
CA MET A 1 16.30 4.91 0.33
C MET A 1 15.04 5.13 1.14
N LYS A 2 13.90 5.31 0.48
CA LYS A 2 12.60 5.53 1.13
C LYS A 2 11.62 4.42 0.78
N ILE A 3 11.04 3.80 1.80
CA ILE A 3 10.05 2.73 1.64
C ILE A 3 8.65 3.28 1.92
N LEU A 4 7.79 3.29 0.89
CA LEU A 4 6.36 3.53 1.07
C LEU A 4 5.68 2.23 1.50
N ILE A 5 4.90 2.29 2.56
CA ILE A 5 4.17 1.14 3.09
C ILE A 5 2.67 1.43 2.98
N ILE A 6 1.93 0.59 2.26
CA ILE A 6 0.47 0.71 2.11
C ILE A 6 -0.23 -0.35 2.95
N SER A 7 -1.04 0.09 3.91
CA SER A 7 -1.87 -0.77 4.75
C SER A 7 -3.31 -0.84 4.25
N GLY A 8 -3.70 -2.00 3.73
CA GLY A 8 -5.08 -2.36 3.40
C GLY A 8 -5.93 -2.78 4.60
N SER A 9 -5.39 -2.73 5.83
CA SER A 9 -6.16 -3.04 7.03
C SER A 9 -7.08 -1.87 7.42
N PRO A 10 -8.40 -2.07 7.54
CA PRO A 10 -9.27 -1.06 8.14
C PRO A 10 -9.09 -0.96 9.66
N ARG A 11 -8.29 -1.85 10.26
CA ARG A 11 -8.11 -1.97 11.71
C ARG A 11 -6.71 -1.50 12.09
N PRO A 12 -6.56 -0.34 12.78
CA PRO A 12 -5.25 0.27 13.04
C PRO A 12 -4.43 -0.42 14.13
N ARG A 13 -4.97 -1.42 14.85
CA ARG A 13 -4.32 -2.08 16.00
C ARG A 13 -4.47 -3.61 15.97
N LYS A 14 -4.28 -4.21 14.79
CA LYS A 14 -4.43 -5.66 14.57
C LYS A 14 -3.22 -6.23 13.85
N ASN A 15 -3.26 -7.52 13.53
CA ASN A 15 -2.16 -8.31 12.98
C ASN A 15 -1.35 -7.61 11.88
N THR A 16 -2.02 -6.99 10.90
CA THR A 16 -1.32 -6.27 9.82
C THR A 16 -0.50 -5.10 10.36
N LYS A 17 -1.01 -4.33 11.32
CA LYS A 17 -0.24 -3.25 11.98
C LYS A 17 0.98 -3.82 12.69
N ILE A 18 0.81 -4.90 13.45
CA ILE A 18 1.91 -5.53 14.19
C ILE A 18 3.02 -5.96 13.22
N ALA A 19 2.65 -6.63 12.12
CA ALA A 19 3.62 -7.07 11.12
C ALA A 19 4.34 -5.89 10.44
N LEU A 20 3.61 -4.84 10.07
CA LEU A 20 4.21 -3.64 9.47
C LEU A 20 5.12 -2.90 10.47
N ASP A 21 4.76 -2.87 11.75
CA ASP A 21 5.59 -2.25 12.79
C ASP A 21 6.91 -3.00 13.00
N GLU A 22 6.92 -4.33 12.92
CA GLU A 22 8.19 -5.08 12.97
C GLU A 22 9.08 -4.76 11.76
N MET A 23 8.50 -4.55 10.58
CA MET A 23 9.27 -4.12 9.41
C MET A 23 9.84 -2.71 9.59
N VAL A 24 9.03 -1.76 10.09
CA VAL A 24 9.50 -0.40 10.37
C VAL A 24 10.66 -0.41 11.36
N LYS A 25 10.61 -1.23 12.42
CA LYS A 25 11.76 -1.36 13.34
C LYS A 25 13.03 -1.82 12.65
N ILE A 26 12.93 -2.75 11.70
CA ILE A 26 14.09 -3.23 10.93
C ILE A 26 14.59 -2.13 10.00
N PHE A 27 13.69 -1.41 9.31
CA PHE A 27 14.06 -0.28 8.47
C PHE A 27 14.76 0.82 9.26
N ASP A 28 14.25 1.17 10.45
CA ASP A 28 14.86 2.14 11.35
C ASP A 28 16.27 1.70 11.81
N GLN A 29 16.47 0.40 12.06
CA GLN A 29 17.78 -0.15 12.46
C GLN A 29 18.83 -0.10 11.35
N GLU A 30 18.38 -0.13 10.09
CA GLU A 30 19.22 -0.10 8.89
C GLU A 30 19.33 1.31 8.28
N ASP A 31 18.88 2.36 9.00
CA ASP A 31 18.83 3.74 8.54
C ASP A 31 18.04 3.94 7.22
N ILE A 32 16.98 3.15 7.03
CA ILE A 32 16.08 3.21 5.87
C ILE A 32 14.84 4.03 6.26
N GLU A 33 14.59 5.14 5.55
CA GLU A 33 13.38 5.93 5.75
C GLU A 33 12.15 5.12 5.33
N SER A 34 11.09 5.13 6.14
CA SER A 34 9.83 4.49 5.77
C SER A 34 8.61 5.26 6.29
N GLU A 35 7.51 5.17 5.55
CA GLU A 35 6.23 5.78 5.94
C GLU A 35 5.05 4.86 5.64
N ILE A 36 4.03 4.87 6.52
CA ILE A 36 2.84 4.03 6.37
C ILE A 36 1.61 4.86 6.03
N GLU A 37 0.97 4.53 4.91
CA GLU A 37 -0.35 5.00 4.52
C GLU A 37 -1.45 3.97 4.79
N TYR A 38 -2.51 4.38 5.48
CA TYR A 38 -3.65 3.51 5.82
C TYR A 38 -4.81 3.77 4.87
N VAL A 39 -5.01 2.85 3.93
CA VAL A 39 -6.04 2.97 2.88
C VAL A 39 -7.24 2.07 3.09
N GLY A 40 -7.12 1.03 3.93
CA GLY A 40 -8.10 -0.06 4.04
C GLY A 40 -9.54 0.30 4.46
N ASN A 41 -9.78 1.54 4.92
CA ASN A 41 -11.11 2.06 5.26
C ASN A 41 -11.43 3.40 4.59
N LYS A 42 -10.64 3.82 3.60
CA LYS A 42 -10.86 5.08 2.88
C LYS A 42 -11.98 4.92 1.86
N ASP A 43 -12.63 6.03 1.52
CA ASP A 43 -13.60 6.08 0.45
C ASP A 43 -12.86 6.25 -0.88
N ILE A 44 -12.56 5.12 -1.53
CA ILE A 44 -11.86 5.08 -2.81
C ILE A 44 -12.75 4.36 -3.79
N ARG A 45 -13.03 5.02 -4.92
CA ARG A 45 -13.90 4.46 -5.95
C ARG A 45 -13.12 3.70 -7.01
N GLY A 46 -13.77 2.70 -7.59
CA GLY A 46 -13.27 2.02 -8.77
C GLY A 46 -13.13 2.96 -9.97
N CYS A 47 -12.10 2.75 -10.78
CA CYS A 47 -11.92 3.44 -12.04
C CYS A 47 -13.16 3.25 -12.96
N ILE A 48 -13.63 4.34 -13.57
CA ILE A 48 -14.76 4.35 -14.51
C ILE A 48 -14.32 4.41 -15.99
N ALA A 49 -13.03 4.20 -16.26
CA ALA A 49 -12.43 4.28 -17.61
C ALA A 49 -12.71 5.60 -18.37
N CYS A 50 -12.78 6.73 -17.66
CA CYS A 50 -13.01 8.03 -18.29
C CYS A 50 -11.81 8.57 -19.09
N MET A 51 -10.63 7.95 -18.95
CA MET A 51 -9.37 8.31 -19.62
C MET A 51 -8.85 9.74 -19.38
N SER A 52 -9.43 10.50 -18.45
CA SER A 52 -9.01 11.89 -18.18
C SER A 52 -7.58 12.00 -17.65
N CYS A 53 -7.13 11.03 -16.85
CA CYS A 53 -5.74 10.97 -16.36
C CYS A 53 -4.73 10.92 -17.51
N LYS A 54 -4.97 10.06 -18.52
CA LYS A 54 -4.10 9.91 -19.69
C LYS A 54 -4.25 11.04 -20.70
N ALA A 55 -5.46 11.57 -20.88
CA ALA A 55 -5.74 12.52 -21.95
C ALA A 55 -5.37 13.98 -21.59
N ARG A 56 -5.45 14.37 -20.31
CA ARG A 56 -5.29 15.79 -19.93
C ARG A 56 -4.79 16.08 -18.52
N LEU A 57 -5.10 15.26 -17.51
CA LEU A 57 -4.89 15.63 -16.10
C LEU A 57 -3.56 15.14 -15.51
N GLY A 58 -3.01 14.01 -15.98
CA GLY A 58 -1.90 13.33 -15.31
C GLY A 58 -2.32 12.47 -14.10
N HIS A 59 -3.37 12.88 -13.38
CA HIS A 59 -3.93 12.19 -12.21
C HIS A 59 -5.42 11.85 -12.40
N CYS A 60 -6.02 11.14 -11.43
CA CYS A 60 -7.43 10.74 -11.51
C CYS A 60 -8.35 11.97 -11.39
N ILE A 61 -9.45 12.02 -12.15
CA ILE A 61 -10.44 13.12 -12.06
C ILE A 61 -11.18 13.15 -10.71
N PHE A 62 -11.12 12.06 -9.95
CA PHE A 62 -11.70 11.98 -8.62
C PHE A 62 -10.65 12.39 -7.61
N ASP A 63 -10.95 13.46 -6.89
CA ASP A 63 -10.08 14.00 -5.84
C ASP A 63 -10.29 13.21 -4.54
N ASP A 64 -9.62 12.07 -4.45
CA ASP A 64 -9.56 11.22 -3.26
C ASP A 64 -8.11 11.01 -2.81
N CYS A 65 -7.90 10.18 -1.78
CA CYS A 65 -6.55 9.96 -1.24
C CYS A 65 -5.59 9.30 -2.23
N VAL A 66 -6.08 8.73 -3.34
CA VAL A 66 -5.20 8.18 -4.38
C VAL A 66 -4.32 9.30 -4.94
N ASN A 67 -4.90 10.42 -5.38
CA ASN A 67 -4.11 11.50 -6.00
C ASN A 67 -3.05 12.05 -5.03
N ALA A 68 -3.43 12.30 -3.77
CA ALA A 68 -2.50 12.82 -2.77
C ALA A 68 -1.31 11.86 -2.50
N ILE A 69 -1.56 10.55 -2.51
CA ILE A 69 -0.50 9.55 -2.30
C ILE A 69 0.30 9.32 -3.58
N ASP A 70 -0.35 9.28 -4.75
CA ASP A 70 0.25 9.07 -6.07
C ASP A 70 1.23 10.20 -6.42
N ASP A 71 0.79 11.46 -6.30
CA ASP A 71 1.56 12.63 -6.72
C ASP A 71 2.74 12.96 -5.81
N GLN A 72 2.74 12.49 -4.55
CA GLN A 72 3.76 12.88 -3.56
C GLN A 72 4.63 11.72 -3.11
N LYS A 73 4.04 10.56 -2.86
CA LYS A 73 4.72 9.48 -2.13
C LYS A 73 5.26 8.41 -3.05
N PHE A 74 4.56 8.11 -4.13
CA PHE A 74 5.05 7.13 -5.11
C PHE A 74 6.27 7.64 -5.88
N GLU A 75 6.34 8.94 -6.20
CA GLU A 75 7.52 9.53 -6.85
C GLU A 75 8.76 9.57 -5.94
N GLU A 76 8.57 9.76 -4.64
CA GLU A 76 9.67 9.83 -3.66
C GLU A 76 10.14 8.46 -3.15
N ALA A 77 9.33 7.42 -3.32
CA ALA A 77 9.65 6.10 -2.81
C ALA A 77 10.68 5.39 -3.70
N ASP A 78 11.58 4.64 -3.07
CA ASP A 78 12.52 3.71 -3.71
C ASP A 78 12.07 2.24 -3.55
N GLY A 79 11.16 1.98 -2.61
CA GLY A 79 10.55 0.67 -2.42
C GLY A 79 9.10 0.73 -1.94
N LEU A 80 8.36 -0.36 -2.16
CA LEU A 80 6.95 -0.48 -1.79
C LEU A 80 6.71 -1.75 -0.97
N VAL A 81 6.05 -1.61 0.17
CA VAL A 81 5.50 -2.72 0.96
C VAL A 81 3.98 -2.62 0.98
N VAL A 82 3.29 -3.75 0.75
CA VAL A 82 1.83 -3.78 0.80
C VAL A 82 1.37 -4.80 1.84
N GLY A 83 0.74 -4.31 2.90
CA GLY A 83 0.21 -5.14 3.98
C GLY A 83 -1.32 -5.19 3.98
N THR A 84 -1.92 -6.37 3.97
CA THR A 84 -3.39 -6.52 4.08
C THR A 84 -3.77 -7.73 4.93
N PRO A 85 -4.87 -7.66 5.69
CA PRO A 85 -5.53 -8.87 6.17
C PRO A 85 -6.01 -9.75 4.99
N ASP A 86 -6.09 -11.06 5.22
CA ASP A 86 -6.75 -11.98 4.29
C ASP A 86 -8.27 -11.77 4.34
N TYR A 87 -8.83 -11.39 3.20
CA TYR A 87 -10.25 -11.21 2.94
C TYR A 87 -10.70 -12.27 1.92
N TYR A 88 -11.00 -13.47 2.40
CA TYR A 88 -11.40 -14.62 1.57
C TYR A 88 -10.39 -14.95 0.47
N VAL A 89 -9.12 -15.20 0.86
CA VAL A 89 -8.00 -15.50 -0.05
C VAL A 89 -7.68 -14.33 -0.98
N SER A 90 -7.98 -13.10 -0.54
CA SER A 90 -7.71 -11.89 -1.29
C SER A 90 -7.32 -10.74 -0.36
N ALA A 91 -6.91 -9.64 -0.96
CA ALA A 91 -6.72 -8.36 -0.30
C ALA A 91 -8.05 -7.70 0.03
N ASN A 92 -8.03 -6.72 0.93
CA ASN A 92 -9.16 -5.82 1.11
C ASN A 92 -9.51 -5.11 -0.21
N ALA A 93 -10.79 -5.04 -0.58
CA ALA A 93 -11.23 -4.48 -1.86
C ALA A 93 -10.83 -3.00 -2.05
N THR A 94 -10.85 -2.19 -0.98
CA THR A 94 -10.40 -0.80 -1.02
C THR A 94 -8.91 -0.71 -1.37
N LEU A 95 -8.08 -1.61 -0.84
CA LEU A 95 -6.67 -1.68 -1.21
C LEU A 95 -6.48 -2.05 -2.69
N VAL A 96 -7.23 -3.04 -3.19
CA VAL A 96 -7.15 -3.44 -4.60
C VAL A 96 -7.51 -2.28 -5.52
N VAL A 97 -8.60 -1.57 -5.21
CA VAL A 97 -9.03 -0.38 -5.95
C VAL A 97 -7.99 0.74 -5.88
N PHE A 98 -7.41 0.98 -4.70
CA PHE A 98 -6.31 1.94 -4.53
C PHE A 98 -5.16 1.62 -5.48
N LEU A 99 -4.64 0.39 -5.45
CA LEU A 99 -3.50 -0.01 -6.29
C LEU A 99 -3.81 0.14 -7.79
N TYR A 100 -5.01 -0.24 -8.25
CA TYR A 100 -5.40 -0.08 -9.66
C TYR A 100 -5.53 1.38 -10.12
N ASN A 101 -5.79 2.31 -9.20
CA ASN A 101 -5.94 3.72 -9.56
C ASN A 101 -4.58 4.47 -9.57
N THR A 102 -3.59 4.00 -8.81
CA THR A 102 -2.25 4.62 -8.70
C THR A 102 -1.39 4.45 -9.97
N SER A 103 -0.32 5.22 -10.07
CA SER A 103 0.74 5.10 -11.08
C SER A 103 1.60 3.85 -10.92
N PHE A 104 1.53 3.15 -9.77
CA PHE A 104 2.26 1.91 -9.50
C PHE A 104 2.12 0.86 -10.62
N ASP A 105 0.90 0.64 -11.11
CA ASP A 105 0.62 -0.34 -12.18
C ASP A 105 0.97 0.20 -13.59
N LYS A 106 1.26 1.49 -13.72
CA LYS A 106 1.37 2.17 -15.03
C LYS A 106 2.77 2.16 -15.62
N ASN A 107 3.80 1.87 -14.82
CA ASN A 107 5.19 2.12 -15.22
C ASN A 107 5.98 0.90 -15.72
N ASP A 108 5.44 -0.33 -15.72
CA ASP A 108 6.08 -1.59 -16.23
C ASP A 108 7.49 -1.92 -15.65
N GLU A 109 8.09 -1.04 -14.86
CA GLU A 109 9.35 -1.25 -14.15
C GLU A 109 9.04 -2.04 -12.89
N GLY A 110 9.26 -3.35 -12.93
CA GLY A 110 8.92 -4.27 -11.86
C GLY A 110 9.51 -3.85 -10.51
N TRP A 111 8.64 -3.43 -9.59
CA TRP A 111 8.99 -3.23 -8.19
C TRP A 111 9.03 -4.58 -7.48
N ASN A 112 9.98 -4.75 -6.55
CA ASN A 112 10.04 -5.94 -5.69
C ASN A 112 8.85 -5.92 -4.72
N PHE A 113 7.78 -6.64 -5.05
CA PHE A 113 6.54 -6.70 -4.29
C PHE A 113 6.66 -7.67 -3.11
N MET A 114 6.43 -7.17 -1.89
CA MET A 114 6.22 -8.01 -0.71
C MET A 114 4.79 -7.84 -0.18
N ALA A 115 3.95 -8.85 -0.40
CA ALA A 115 2.63 -8.97 0.23
C ALA A 115 2.68 -9.85 1.47
N ILE A 116 2.19 -9.33 2.59
CA ILE A 116 2.03 -10.11 3.82
C ILE A 116 0.61 -10.66 3.89
N PHE A 117 0.44 -11.96 3.66
CA PHE A 117 -0.83 -12.67 3.85
C PHE A 117 -0.91 -13.27 5.26
N GLY A 118 -1.71 -12.64 6.14
CA GLY A 118 -1.84 -13.08 7.53
C GLY A 118 -2.96 -14.11 7.76
N LYS A 119 -2.71 -15.41 7.56
CA LYS A 119 -3.50 -16.46 8.24
C LYS A 119 -2.98 -16.59 9.67
N LYS A 120 -3.66 -15.94 10.62
CA LYS A 120 -3.47 -16.08 12.08
C LYS A 120 -1.98 -16.27 12.47
N LEU A 121 -1.24 -15.16 12.62
CA LEU A 121 0.08 -15.16 13.26
C LEU A 121 -0.01 -15.88 14.62
N SER A 122 0.32 -17.16 14.68
CA SER A 122 0.84 -17.77 15.89
C SER A 122 2.23 -17.19 16.05
N LEU A 123 2.46 -16.44 17.12
CA LEU A 123 3.71 -15.75 17.42
C LEU A 123 4.90 -16.69 17.71
N ASP A 124 4.80 -17.97 17.32
CA ASP A 124 5.79 -19.02 17.61
C ASP A 124 6.92 -19.08 16.56
N SER A 125 6.93 -18.19 15.56
CA SER A 125 7.91 -18.21 14.46
C SER A 125 8.87 -17.01 14.43
N PHE A 126 8.87 -16.16 15.45
CA PHE A 126 9.74 -14.96 15.54
C PHE A 126 11.00 -15.15 16.40
N PHE A 127 11.31 -16.37 16.81
CA PHE A 127 12.58 -16.72 17.46
C PHE A 127 13.14 -18.02 16.87
N VAL A 128 13.75 -17.93 15.69
CA VAL A 128 14.99 -18.65 15.33
C VAL A 128 15.80 -17.73 14.42
#